data_AF-A0A672ICX7-F1
#
_entry.id   AF-A0A672ICX7-F1
#
_cell.length_a   1.000
_cell.length_b   1.000
_cell.length_c   1.000
_cell.angle_alpha   90.00
_cell.angle_beta   90.00
_cell.angle_gamma   90.00
#
_symmetry.space_group_name_H-M   'P 1'
#
loop_
_entity.id
_entity.type
_entity.pdbx_description
1 polymer ?
#
loop_
_entity_poly.entity_id
_entity_poly.type
_entity_poly.pdbx_seq_one_letter_code
_entity_poly.pdbx_strand_id
1 'polypeptide(L)'
;MSLFFQIILILLLLLIYTSLALLCFISHQKGSEKSFCRKMDLHIDFNVIGWGSWIVFPKKYNAYRCEGSCPGPLGEAMNPTNHAYMQSLLKHYHPDRVPPPCCAPTKMSPLSMLYYENGEMLLRHHEDMVVDECGCQ
;
A
#
# COMPACT_ATOMS: atom_id res chain seq x y z
N MET A 1 23.18 -8.96 4.93
CA MET A 1 22.12 -9.00 3.91
C MET A 1 22.79 -9.21 2.58
N SER A 2 22.57 -10.36 1.93
CA SER A 2 23.05 -10.50 0.55
C SER A 2 22.33 -9.48 -0.33
N LEU A 3 23.04 -8.91 -1.30
CA LEU A 3 22.49 -7.98 -2.29
C LEU A 3 21.26 -8.55 -2.99
N PHE A 4 21.21 -9.87 -3.15
CA PHE A 4 20.08 -10.61 -3.70
C PHE A 4 18.80 -10.43 -2.86
N PHE A 5 18.88 -10.63 -1.54
CA PHE A 5 17.74 -10.45 -0.64
C PHE A 5 17.27 -8.99 -0.56
N GLN A 6 18.20 -8.04 -0.67
CA GLN A 6 17.85 -6.61 -0.68
C GLN A 6 17.12 -6.22 -1.97
N ILE A 7 17.55 -6.73 -3.12
CA ILE A 7 16.85 -6.53 -4.41
C ILE A 7 15.46 -7.16 -4.38
N ILE A 8 15.32 -8.35 -3.80
CA ILE A 8 14.05 -9.06 -3.63
C ILE A 8 13.10 -8.27 -2.73
N LEU A 9 13.56 -7.79 -1.57
CA LEU A 9 12.73 -6.96 -0.70
C LEU A 9 12.33 -5.65 -1.38
N ILE A 10 13.26 -5.04 -2.13
CA ILE A 10 12.96 -3.84 -2.94
C ILE A 10 11.93 -4.18 -4.02
N LEU A 11 11.99 -5.34 -4.68
CA LEU A 11 10.99 -5.75 -5.68
C LEU A 11 9.63 -6.04 -5.03
N LEU A 12 9.58 -6.65 -3.84
CA LEU A 12 8.34 -6.84 -3.09
C LEU A 12 7.74 -5.51 -2.66
N LEU A 13 8.55 -4.65 -2.05
CA LEU A 13 8.16 -3.31 -1.67
C LEU A 13 7.72 -2.54 -2.90
N LEU A 14 8.42 -2.61 -4.03
CA LEU A 14 8.00 -1.99 -5.28
C LEU A 14 6.74 -2.63 -5.85
N LEU A 15 6.48 -3.94 -5.72
CA LEU A 15 5.22 -4.54 -6.17
C LEU A 15 4.04 -4.09 -5.30
N ILE A 16 4.27 -3.96 -3.99
CA ILE A 16 3.31 -3.44 -3.02
C ILE A 16 3.09 -1.94 -3.30
N TYR A 17 4.15 -1.14 -3.38
CA TYR A 17 4.13 0.30 -3.65
C TYR A 17 3.64 0.63 -5.04
N THR A 18 3.98 -0.12 -6.08
CA THR A 18 3.45 0.10 -7.44
C THR A 18 2.02 -0.35 -7.52
N SER A 19 1.59 -1.44 -6.87
CA SER A 19 0.16 -1.72 -6.76
C SER A 19 -0.57 -0.59 -6.03
N LEU A 20 -0.02 -0.06 -4.92
CA LEU A 20 -0.58 1.06 -4.14
C LEU A 20 -0.58 2.40 -4.91
N ALA A 21 0.50 2.75 -5.60
CA ALA A 21 0.66 3.99 -6.36
C ALA A 21 -0.03 3.94 -7.73
N LEU A 22 -0.05 2.79 -8.41
CA LEU A 22 -0.81 2.59 -9.63
C LEU A 22 -2.32 2.60 -9.32
N LEU A 23 -2.75 2.07 -8.16
CA LEU A 23 -4.12 2.27 -7.65
C LEU A 23 -4.45 3.75 -7.48
N CYS A 24 -3.50 4.57 -7.01
CA CYS A 24 -3.67 6.02 -6.93
C CYS A 24 -4.01 6.67 -8.28
N PHE A 25 -3.30 6.29 -9.34
CA PHE A 25 -3.57 6.74 -10.71
C PHE A 25 -4.85 6.14 -11.31
N ILE A 26 -5.15 4.87 -11.05
CA ILE A 26 -6.34 4.16 -11.60
C ILE A 26 -7.63 4.65 -10.94
N SER A 27 -7.58 5.09 -9.67
CA SER A 27 -8.70 5.72 -8.95
C SER A 27 -9.21 6.98 -9.64
N HIS A 28 -8.40 7.58 -10.51
CA HIS A 28 -8.77 8.76 -11.30
C HIS A 28 -9.71 8.43 -12.48
N GLN A 29 -9.76 7.18 -12.93
CA GLN A 29 -10.39 6.78 -14.21
C GLN A 29 -11.63 5.90 -14.06
N LYS A 30 -11.82 5.22 -12.92
CA LYS A 30 -12.95 4.29 -12.73
C LYS A 30 -14.05 4.91 -11.86
N GLY A 31 -14.98 5.60 -12.51
CA GLY A 31 -16.28 5.94 -11.92
C GLY A 31 -17.18 4.70 -11.81
N SER A 32 -16.90 3.81 -10.86
CA SER A 32 -17.73 2.61 -10.65
C SER A 32 -17.89 2.32 -9.15
N GLU A 33 -19.07 2.67 -8.62
CA GLU A 33 -19.66 2.19 -7.34
C GLU A 33 -18.80 2.35 -6.05
N LYS A 34 -18.76 3.60 -5.57
CA LYS A 34 -19.11 4.05 -4.20
C LYS A 34 -18.60 3.26 -2.97
N SER A 35 -17.29 3.18 -2.75
CA SER A 35 -16.78 3.06 -1.37
C SER A 35 -15.83 4.19 -1.03
N PHE A 36 -16.03 4.80 0.14
CA PHE A 36 -15.06 5.72 0.73
C PHE A 36 -13.71 5.03 0.91
N CYS A 37 -12.64 5.83 0.90
CA CYS A 37 -11.27 5.36 1.15
C CYS A 37 -11.24 4.43 2.37
N ARG A 38 -10.78 3.20 2.15
CA ARG A 38 -10.71 2.17 3.19
C ARG A 38 -9.60 1.17 2.91
N LYS A 39 -9.25 0.43 3.95
CA LYS A 39 -8.37 -0.74 3.86
C LYS A 39 -9.12 -1.92 3.24
N MET A 40 -8.50 -2.56 2.26
CA MET A 40 -9.00 -3.73 1.53
C MET A 40 -7.97 -4.86 1.60
N ASP A 41 -8.43 -6.10 1.50
CA ASP A 41 -7.53 -7.26 1.49
C ASP A 41 -6.63 -7.30 0.25
N LEU A 42 -5.37 -7.64 0.48
CA LEU A 42 -4.38 -7.94 -0.56
C LEU A 42 -3.53 -9.10 -0.08
N HIS A 43 -3.85 -10.30 -0.57
CA HIS A 43 -3.13 -11.50 -0.18
C HIS A 43 -1.90 -11.69 -1.05
N ILE A 44 -0.74 -11.78 -0.40
CA ILE A 44 0.54 -12.09 -1.02
C ILE A 44 0.88 -13.54 -0.72
N ASP A 45 1.07 -14.35 -1.76
CA ASP A 45 1.47 -15.76 -1.66
C ASP A 45 2.88 -15.92 -2.25
N PHE A 46 3.85 -16.23 -1.39
CA PHE A 46 5.23 -16.37 -1.83
C PHE A 46 5.46 -17.59 -2.71
N ASN A 47 4.59 -18.60 -2.66
CA ASN A 47 4.69 -19.73 -3.59
C ASN A 47 4.37 -19.28 -5.02
N VAL A 48 3.35 -18.42 -5.18
CA VAL A 48 2.93 -17.89 -6.48
C VAL A 48 4.00 -16.95 -7.06
N ILE A 49 4.69 -16.19 -6.21
CA ILE A 49 5.80 -15.30 -6.61
C ILE A 49 7.08 -16.10 -6.96
N GLY A 50 7.12 -17.40 -6.62
CA GLY A 50 8.27 -18.27 -6.85
C GLY A 50 9.33 -18.24 -5.73
N TRP A 51 8.97 -17.70 -4.57
CA TRP A 51 9.87 -17.52 -3.41
C TRP A 51 9.60 -18.54 -2.29
N GLY A 52 8.60 -19.39 -2.48
CA GLY A 52 8.19 -20.40 -1.50
C GLY A 52 9.25 -21.43 -1.13
N SER A 53 10.30 -21.63 -1.94
CA SER A 53 11.37 -22.59 -1.64
C SER A 53 12.34 -22.11 -0.57
N TRP A 54 12.59 -20.80 -0.47
CA TRP A 54 13.55 -20.22 0.47
C TRP A 54 12.89 -19.46 1.64
N ILE A 55 11.66 -18.97 1.48
CA ILE A 55 10.86 -18.43 2.59
C ILE A 55 10.23 -19.58 3.37
N VAL A 56 10.55 -19.73 4.64
CA VAL A 56 9.97 -20.76 5.53
C VAL A 56 8.64 -20.28 6.09
N PHE A 57 8.58 -19.04 6.60
CA PHE A 57 7.37 -18.45 7.19
C PHE A 57 7.36 -16.91 7.07
N PRO A 58 6.20 -16.26 6.88
CA PRO A 58 4.93 -16.87 6.46
C PRO A 58 5.00 -17.27 4.98
N LYS A 59 4.22 -18.28 4.56
CA LYS A 59 4.09 -18.64 3.13
C LYS A 59 3.12 -17.73 2.38
N LYS A 60 2.12 -17.22 3.10
CA LYS A 60 1.10 -16.30 2.62
C LYS A 60 0.75 -15.34 3.74
N TYR A 61 0.53 -14.08 3.42
CA TYR A 61 0.04 -13.08 4.37
C TYR A 61 -0.87 -12.06 3.68
N ASN A 62 -1.65 -11.32 4.46
CA ASN A 62 -2.46 -10.22 3.95
C ASN A 62 -1.69 -8.91 4.16
N ALA A 63 -1.16 -8.35 3.08
CA ALA A 63 -0.48 -7.06 3.12
C ALA A 63 -1.48 -5.91 3.24
N TYR A 64 -2.75 -6.16 2.87
CA TYR A 64 -3.77 -5.15 2.64
C TYR A 64 -3.36 -4.09 1.60
N ARG A 65 -4.34 -3.32 1.14
CA ARG A 65 -4.16 -2.18 0.25
C ARG A 65 -5.19 -1.11 0.55
N CYS A 66 -4.88 0.13 0.19
CA CYS A 66 -5.84 1.22 0.26
C CYS A 66 -6.58 1.36 -1.07
N GLU A 67 -7.91 1.48 -1.00
CA GLU A 67 -8.76 1.67 -2.17
C GLU A 67 -10.01 2.45 -1.79
N GLY A 68 -10.53 3.21 -2.74
CA GLY A 68 -11.77 3.97 -2.61
C GLY A 68 -11.59 5.42 -2.99
N SER A 69 -12.71 6.15 -3.02
CA SER A 69 -12.72 7.57 -3.36
C SER A 69 -12.49 8.45 -2.14
N CYS A 70 -11.81 9.57 -2.37
CA CYS A 70 -11.68 10.69 -1.42
C CYS A 70 -12.55 11.87 -1.89
N PRO A 71 -13.86 11.88 -1.59
CA PRO A 71 -14.73 12.96 -2.02
C PRO A 71 -14.40 14.25 -1.27
N GLY A 72 -14.26 15.34 -2.01
CA GLY A 72 -14.06 16.67 -1.44
C GLY A 72 -15.39 17.34 -1.06
N PRO A 73 -15.39 18.24 -0.06
CA PRO A 73 -14.26 18.61 0.79
C PRO A 73 -14.00 17.57 1.89
N LEU A 74 -12.72 17.27 2.15
CA LEU A 74 -12.36 16.34 3.22
C LEU A 74 -12.64 16.98 4.59
N GLY A 75 -13.38 16.28 5.46
CA GLY A 75 -13.61 16.70 6.84
C GLY A 75 -12.55 16.18 7.82
N GLU A 76 -12.52 16.74 9.03
CA GLU A 76 -11.60 16.33 10.10
C GLU A 76 -11.70 14.84 10.46
N ALA A 77 -12.88 14.24 10.31
CA ALA A 77 -13.11 12.82 10.58
C ALA A 77 -12.24 11.87 9.73
N MET A 78 -11.69 12.34 8.60
CA MET A 78 -10.79 11.57 7.73
C MET A 78 -9.30 11.84 7.99
N ASN A 79 -8.97 12.67 8.99
CA ASN A 79 -7.60 13.08 9.36
C ASN A 79 -6.70 13.40 8.14
N PRO A 80 -7.14 14.27 7.20
CA PRO A 80 -6.35 14.58 6.03
C PRO A 80 -5.08 15.35 6.39
N THR A 81 -4.03 15.21 5.58
CA THR A 81 -2.90 16.15 5.66
C THR A 81 -3.35 17.54 5.19
N ASN A 82 -2.62 18.59 5.58
CA ASN A 82 -2.90 19.95 5.10
C ASN A 82 -2.89 20.02 3.56
N HIS A 83 -2.01 19.25 2.91
CA HIS A 83 -1.94 19.14 1.45
C HIS A 83 -3.23 18.52 0.89
N ALA A 84 -3.65 17.36 1.42
CA ALA A 84 -4.86 16.68 1.00
C ALA A 84 -6.12 17.53 1.21
N TYR A 85 -6.22 18.23 2.34
CA TYR A 85 -7.32 19.14 2.62
C TYR A 85 -7.39 20.27 1.58
N MET A 86 -6.27 20.98 1.35
CA MET A 86 -6.20 22.06 0.37
C MET A 86 -6.47 21.56 -1.06
N GLN A 87 -5.93 20.40 -1.44
CA GLN A 87 -6.19 19.78 -2.75
C GLN A 87 -7.67 19.40 -2.90
N SER A 88 -8.32 18.92 -1.83
CA SER A 88 -9.76 18.62 -1.85
C SER A 88 -10.61 19.88 -2.07
N LEU A 89 -10.25 21.00 -1.45
CA LEU A 89 -10.90 22.29 -1.65
C LEU A 89 -10.70 22.80 -3.08
N LEU A 90 -9.46 22.77 -3.58
CA LEU A 90 -9.14 23.16 -4.95
C LEU A 90 -9.89 22.30 -5.97
N LYS A 91 -10.00 20.99 -5.73
CA LYS A 91 -10.79 20.09 -6.59
C LYS A 91 -12.27 20.44 -6.57
N HIS A 92 -12.82 20.81 -5.40
CA HIS A 92 -14.23 21.17 -5.24
C HIS A 92 -14.60 22.45 -6.00
N TYR A 93 -13.76 23.49 -5.93
CA TYR A 93 -14.02 24.77 -6.59
C TYR A 93 -13.50 24.85 -8.03
N HIS A 94 -12.44 24.11 -8.36
CA HIS A 94 -11.77 24.11 -9.66
C HIS A 94 -11.49 22.67 -10.14
N PRO A 95 -12.53 21.91 -10.51
CA PRO A 95 -12.42 20.47 -10.79
C PRO A 95 -11.42 20.13 -11.91
N ASP A 96 -11.18 21.03 -12.85
CA ASP A 96 -10.30 20.77 -14.00
C ASP A 96 -8.83 21.11 -13.74
N ARG A 97 -8.51 21.78 -12.62
CA ARG A 97 -7.14 22.26 -12.34
C ARG A 97 -6.30 21.25 -11.57
N VAL A 98 -6.95 20.44 -10.74
CA VAL A 98 -6.26 19.49 -9.84
C VAL A 98 -6.95 18.14 -9.84
N PRO A 99 -6.21 17.04 -9.64
CA PRO A 99 -6.82 15.75 -9.33
C PRO A 99 -7.39 15.75 -7.90
N PRO A 100 -8.36 14.87 -7.58
CA PRO A 100 -8.77 14.65 -6.20
C PRO A 100 -7.61 14.06 -5.39
N PRO A 101 -7.61 14.22 -4.05
CA PRO A 101 -6.72 13.48 -3.16
C PRO A 101 -6.85 11.98 -3.35
N CYS A 102 -5.81 11.25 -2.97
CA CYS A 102 -5.70 9.82 -3.22
C CYS A 102 -5.82 9.00 -1.94
N CYS A 103 -6.43 7.82 -2.04
CA CYS A 103 -6.51 6.88 -0.92
C CYS A 103 -5.19 6.10 -0.80
N ALA A 104 -4.41 6.38 0.24
CA ALA A 104 -3.08 5.82 0.45
C ALA A 104 -2.87 5.38 1.92
N PRO A 105 -1.88 4.50 2.20
CA PRO A 105 -1.53 4.10 3.56
C PRO A 105 -1.11 5.31 4.39
N THR A 106 -1.63 5.42 5.62
CA THR A 106 -1.19 6.41 6.62
C THR A 106 -0.35 5.77 7.71
N LYS A 107 -0.50 4.46 7.91
CA LYS A 107 0.25 3.68 8.88
C LYS A 107 0.47 2.27 8.36
N MET A 108 1.68 1.77 8.56
CA MET A 108 2.08 0.42 8.18
C MET A 108 2.83 -0.26 9.32
N SER A 109 2.74 -1.59 9.36
CA SER A 109 3.41 -2.44 10.34
C SER A 109 4.46 -3.34 9.68
N PRO A 110 5.49 -3.75 10.44
CA PRO A 110 6.49 -4.68 9.94
C PRO A 110 5.96 -6.11 9.80
N LEU A 111 6.57 -6.86 8.89
CA LEU A 111 6.38 -8.31 8.76
C LEU A 111 7.65 -9.05 9.21
N SER A 112 7.48 -9.98 10.16
CA SER A 112 8.52 -10.94 10.53
C SER A 112 8.59 -12.07 9.51
N MET A 113 9.76 -12.29 8.91
CA MET A 113 10.00 -13.34 7.93
C MET A 113 11.13 -14.26 8.38
N LEU A 114 10.90 -15.57 8.25
CA LEU A 114 11.86 -16.64 8.46
C LEU A 114 12.23 -17.24 7.11
N TYR A 115 13.51 -17.24 6.76
CA TYR A 115 13.98 -17.74 5.47
C TYR A 115 15.40 -18.30 5.55
N TYR A 116 15.79 -19.05 4.52
CA TYR A 116 17.17 -19.54 4.37
C TYR A 116 18.02 -18.55 3.57
N GLU A 117 19.17 -18.16 4.10
CA GLU A 117 20.20 -17.38 3.41
C GLU A 117 21.55 -18.09 3.59
N ASN A 118 22.22 -18.45 2.49
CA ASN A 118 23.51 -19.15 2.52
C ASN A 118 23.56 -20.43 3.38
N GLY A 119 22.45 -21.15 3.47
CA GLY A 119 22.34 -22.40 4.25
C GLY A 119 22.02 -22.19 5.73
N GLU A 120 21.95 -20.94 6.20
CA GLU A 120 21.52 -20.60 7.56
C GLU A 120 20.08 -20.12 7.58
N MET A 121 19.36 -20.44 8.65
CA MET A 121 17.98 -19.97 8.87
C MET A 121 18.02 -18.63 9.61
N LEU A 122 17.40 -17.60 9.03
CA LEU A 122 17.38 -16.25 9.58
C LEU A 122 15.95 -15.76 9.80
N LEU A 123 15.71 -15.18 10.99
CA LEU A 123 14.50 -14.43 11.31
C LEU A 123 14.79 -12.93 11.18
N ARG A 124 14.01 -12.22 10.37
CA ARG A 124 14.15 -10.78 10.15
C ARG A 124 12.81 -10.08 10.19
N HIS A 125 12.84 -8.80 10.55
CA HIS A 125 11.67 -7.91 10.54
C HIS A 125 11.84 -6.91 9.41
N HIS A 126 10.84 -6.80 8.56
CA HIS A 126 10.82 -5.90 7.43
C HIS A 126 9.71 -4.87 7.63
N GLU A 127 10.11 -3.61 7.79
CA GLU A 127 9.19 -2.48 7.96
C GLU A 127 8.33 -2.26 6.70
N ASP A 128 7.20 -1.58 6.88
CA ASP A 128 6.30 -1.14 5.80
C ASP A 128 5.80 -2.27 4.89
N MET A 129 5.47 -3.43 5.48
CA MET A 129 5.03 -4.61 4.74
C MET A 129 3.53 -4.87 4.81
N VAL A 130 2.84 -4.33 5.83
CA VAL A 130 1.40 -4.53 6.07
C VAL A 130 0.74 -3.17 6.30
N VAL A 131 -0.34 -2.87 5.57
CA VAL A 131 -1.11 -1.64 5.75
C VAL A 131 -2.02 -1.78 6.97
N ASP A 132 -1.85 -0.87 7.94
CA ASP A 132 -2.70 -0.82 9.13
C ASP A 132 -3.89 0.11 8.91
N GLU A 133 -3.62 1.30 8.36
CA GLU A 133 -4.58 2.39 8.20
C GLU A 133 -4.45 3.04 6.81
N CYS A 134 -5.58 3.50 6.28
CA CYS A 134 -5.68 4.23 5.02
C CYS A 134 -6.27 5.61 5.26
N GLY A 135 -5.86 6.58 4.45
CA GLY A 135 -6.38 7.94 4.49
C GLY A 135 -6.22 8.65 3.14
N CYS A 136 -6.77 9.85 3.06
CA CYS A 136 -6.69 10.69 1.88
C CYS A 136 -5.45 11.61 1.96
N GLN A 137 -4.55 11.45 0.99
CA GLN A 137 -3.26 12.17 0.88
C GLN A 137 -3.21 13.04 -0.39
#